data_AF-A0A7Y2L1V1-F1
#
_entry.id   AF-A0A7Y2L1V1-F1
#
_cell.length_a   1.000
_cell.length_b   1.000
_cell.length_c   1.000
_cell.angle_alpha   90.00
_cell.angle_beta   90.00
_cell.angle_gamma   90.00
#
_symmetry.space_group_name_H-M   'P 1'
#
loop_
_entity.id
_entity.type
_entity.pdbx_description
1 polymer ?
#
loop_
_entity_poly.entity_id
_entity_poly.type
_entity_poly.pdbx_seq_one_letter_code
_entity_poly.pdbx_strand_id
1 'polypeptide(L)'
;MTRFCIITDEERHVKMAIVDRNVTPLLSVNDPQLMVAMPKGLTAATGMDALTHAIEAYVSTAANPITDACAIKAMELISQNLRQAVSDGKDLTARENMAYAQFLAGMAFNNASLGFVHAMAHQLGGFYDLPHGVCNAVLLPHVQTFNAHVCAARLTDVAHALGADVRGLSPEEGAQAAIAAIRTLAKDVEIPAGLRDLGAKLDDIPILATNALKDACGFTNPRKADQGQIEEIFRNAF
;
A
#
# COMPACT_ATOMS: atom_id res chain seq x y z
N MET A 1 5.86 15.22 -2.87
CA MET A 1 4.60 15.98 -2.94
C MET A 1 3.85 16.01 -1.61
N THR A 2 4.22 15.15 -0.67
CA THR A 2 3.50 14.97 0.59
C THR A 2 3.89 16.02 1.64
N ARG A 3 3.04 16.15 2.67
CA ARG A 3 3.32 16.92 3.91
C ARG A 3 3.94 16.05 5.01
N PHE A 4 4.53 14.92 4.62
CA PHE A 4 5.11 13.93 5.52
C PHE A 4 6.62 13.88 5.32
N CYS A 5 7.36 13.93 6.42
CA CYS A 5 8.80 13.65 6.44
C CYS A 5 9.04 12.50 7.42
N ILE A 6 9.52 11.36 6.90
CA ILE A 6 9.78 10.15 7.68
C ILE A 6 11.28 10.03 7.91
N ILE A 7 11.71 10.06 9.17
CA ILE A 7 13.12 9.99 9.57
C ILE A 7 13.30 8.82 10.53
N THR A 8 14.29 7.97 10.28
CA THR A 8 14.64 6.88 11.21
C THR A 8 15.36 7.45 12.42
N ASP A 9 14.86 7.12 13.61
CA ASP A 9 15.54 7.31 14.88
C ASP A 9 16.40 6.06 15.16
N GLU A 10 17.71 6.18 14.95
CA GLU A 10 18.66 5.08 15.10
C GLU A 10 18.82 4.61 16.57
N GLU A 11 18.55 5.48 17.55
CA GLU A 11 18.65 5.12 18.97
C GLU A 11 17.43 4.29 19.41
N ARG A 12 16.24 4.67 18.94
CA ARG A 12 14.98 3.99 19.29
C ARG A 12 14.59 2.89 18.31
N HIS A 13 15.26 2.79 17.17
CA HIS A 13 14.94 1.89 16.05
C HIS A 13 13.49 2.02 15.56
N VAL A 14 13.01 3.27 15.42
CA VAL A 14 11.64 3.59 14.99
C VAL A 14 11.66 4.66 13.89
N LYS A 15 10.74 4.56 12.93
CA LYS A 15 10.50 5.63 11.95
C LYS A 15 9.61 6.71 12.56
N MET A 16 10.16 7.91 12.74
CA MET A 16 9.42 9.09 13.21
C MET A 16 8.69 9.77 12.05
N ALA A 17 7.47 10.23 12.29
CA ALA A 17 6.68 10.97 11.30
C ALA A 17 6.54 12.45 11.69
N ILE A 18 7.06 13.34 10.84
CA ILE A 18 6.80 14.78 10.91
C ILE A 18 5.68 15.10 9.92
N VAL A 19 4.57 15.65 10.43
CA VAL A 19 3.39 16.03 9.62
C VAL A 19 3.23 17.55 9.67
N ASP A 20 3.73 18.24 8.64
CA ASP A 20 3.67 19.70 8.57
C ASP A 20 3.48 20.17 7.11
N ARG A 21 2.59 21.14 6.88
CA ARG A 21 2.45 21.77 5.57
C ARG A 21 3.77 22.33 5.05
N ASN A 22 4.65 22.79 5.95
CA ASN A 22 5.92 23.43 5.61
C ASN A 22 6.96 22.46 5.03
N VAL A 23 6.78 21.14 5.20
CA VAL A 23 7.64 20.14 4.55
C VAL A 23 7.19 19.79 3.13
N THR A 24 6.06 20.33 2.67
CA THR A 24 5.59 20.14 1.29
C THR A 24 6.54 20.85 0.32
N PRO A 25 7.12 20.16 -0.68
CA PRO A 25 8.00 20.81 -1.65
C PRO A 25 7.29 21.90 -2.45
N LEU A 26 8.00 23.00 -2.76
CA LEU A 26 7.47 24.08 -3.62
C LEU A 26 7.18 23.62 -5.05
N LEU A 27 7.96 22.66 -5.55
CA LEU A 27 7.83 22.07 -6.88
C LEU A 27 8.11 20.57 -6.78
N SER A 28 7.30 19.77 -7.49
CA SER A 28 7.56 18.35 -7.70
C SER A 28 7.67 18.07 -9.19
N VAL A 29 8.71 17.35 -9.60
CA VAL A 29 8.94 16.92 -10.99
C VAL A 29 8.94 15.41 -11.03
N ASN A 30 8.10 14.82 -11.89
CA ASN A 30 8.03 13.38 -12.11
C ASN A 30 8.29 13.11 -13.59
N ASP A 31 9.57 13.02 -13.96
CA ASP A 31 9.99 12.71 -15.33
C ASP A 31 10.13 11.19 -15.48
N PRO A 32 9.31 10.51 -16.31
CA PRO A 32 9.41 9.06 -16.49
C PRO A 32 10.74 8.63 -17.11
N GLN A 33 11.46 9.51 -17.82
CA GLN A 33 12.78 9.20 -18.36
C GLN A 33 13.81 8.97 -17.25
N LEU A 34 13.64 9.59 -16.08
CA LEU A 34 14.49 9.37 -14.91
C LEU A 34 14.16 8.05 -14.18
N MET A 35 13.05 7.39 -14.54
CA MET A 35 12.57 6.17 -13.90
C MET A 35 12.93 4.90 -14.68
N VAL A 36 13.38 5.02 -15.94
CA VAL A 36 13.70 3.86 -16.80
C VAL A 36 14.81 2.96 -16.24
N ALA A 37 15.69 3.54 -15.42
CA ALA A 37 16.81 2.82 -14.81
C ALA A 37 16.41 1.96 -13.60
N MET A 38 15.17 2.06 -13.10
CA MET A 38 14.72 1.25 -11.98
C MET A 38 14.74 -0.24 -12.35
N PRO A 39 15.44 -1.09 -11.58
CA PRO A 39 15.40 -2.54 -11.76
C PRO A 39 13.97 -3.09 -11.63
N LYS A 40 13.75 -4.31 -12.15
CA LYS A 40 12.44 -4.99 -12.10
C LYS A 40 11.87 -5.07 -10.69
N GLY A 41 12.67 -5.61 -9.75
CA GLY A 41 12.25 -5.76 -8.35
C GLY A 41 11.93 -4.43 -7.68
N LEU A 42 12.70 -3.37 -7.96
CA LEU A 42 12.41 -2.03 -7.43
C LEU A 42 11.10 -1.48 -8.00
N THR A 43 10.89 -1.62 -9.31
CA THR A 43 9.66 -1.17 -9.98
C THR A 43 8.43 -1.89 -9.44
N ALA A 44 8.52 -3.20 -9.22
CA ALA A 44 7.45 -4.00 -8.62
C ALA A 44 7.13 -3.53 -7.19
N ALA A 45 8.16 -3.41 -6.35
CA ALA A 45 8.00 -2.97 -4.96
C ALA A 45 7.37 -1.57 -4.86
N THR A 46 7.87 -0.58 -5.60
CA THR A 46 7.34 0.80 -5.56
C THR A 46 5.97 0.91 -6.23
N GLY A 47 5.67 0.07 -7.23
CA GLY A 47 4.35 0.03 -7.86
C GLY A 47 3.28 -0.55 -6.92
N MET A 48 3.60 -1.61 -6.19
CA MET A 48 2.72 -2.17 -5.16
C MET A 48 2.59 -1.27 -3.93
N ASP A 49 3.62 -0.48 -3.62
CA ASP A 49 3.55 0.58 -2.63
C ASP A 49 2.52 1.66 -3.03
N ALA A 50 2.61 2.17 -4.26
CA ALA A 50 1.62 3.09 -4.82
C ALA A 50 0.21 2.50 -4.84
N LEU A 51 0.07 1.20 -5.09
CA LEU A 51 -1.23 0.52 -5.03
C LEU A 51 -1.78 0.50 -3.60
N THR A 52 -0.91 0.21 -2.64
CA THR A 52 -1.25 0.22 -1.21
C THR A 52 -1.70 1.60 -0.78
N HIS A 53 -0.96 2.66 -1.17
CA HIS A 53 -1.37 4.04 -0.93
C HIS A 53 -2.78 4.32 -1.45
N ALA A 54 -3.07 3.93 -2.69
CA ALA A 54 -4.38 4.18 -3.31
C ALA A 54 -5.50 3.43 -2.58
N ILE A 55 -5.32 2.14 -2.29
CA ILE A 55 -6.34 1.31 -1.61
C ILE A 55 -6.57 1.80 -0.19
N GLU A 56 -5.52 2.03 0.59
CA GLU A 56 -5.67 2.48 1.98
C GLU A 56 -6.28 3.88 2.07
N ALA A 57 -5.88 4.80 1.19
CA ALA A 57 -6.52 6.11 1.09
C ALA A 57 -8.01 5.99 0.72
N TYR A 58 -8.36 5.05 -0.16
CA TYR A 58 -9.75 4.82 -0.57
C TYR A 58 -10.58 4.25 0.57
N VAL A 59 -10.08 3.28 1.34
CA VAL A 59 -10.86 2.67 2.44
C VAL A 59 -10.74 3.43 3.76
N SER A 60 -9.92 4.48 3.83
CA SER A 60 -9.69 5.28 5.03
C SER A 60 -10.97 5.95 5.57
N THR A 61 -11.04 6.10 6.90
CA THR A 61 -12.09 6.88 7.56
C THR A 61 -12.02 8.38 7.27
N ALA A 62 -10.92 8.87 6.70
CA ALA A 62 -10.72 10.27 6.27
C ALA A 62 -10.88 10.46 4.75
N ALA A 63 -11.34 9.44 4.02
CA ALA A 63 -11.62 9.52 2.60
C ALA A 63 -12.73 10.54 2.28
N ASN A 64 -12.64 11.18 1.12
CA ASN A 64 -13.62 12.12 0.58
C ASN A 64 -13.64 12.04 -0.95
N PRO A 65 -14.61 12.68 -1.65
CA PRO A 65 -14.74 12.56 -3.09
C PRO A 65 -13.49 12.91 -3.92
N ILE A 66 -12.63 13.83 -3.43
CA ILE A 66 -11.40 14.21 -4.14
C ILE A 66 -10.36 13.10 -4.02
N THR A 67 -10.16 12.58 -2.81
CA THR A 67 -9.21 11.48 -2.56
C THR A 67 -9.67 10.21 -3.25
N ASP A 68 -10.97 9.97 -3.30
CA ASP A 68 -11.59 8.82 -3.97
C ASP A 68 -11.32 8.84 -5.48
N ALA A 69 -11.55 9.98 -6.13
CA ALA A 69 -11.28 10.14 -7.55
C ALA A 69 -9.80 9.89 -7.88
N CYS A 70 -8.88 10.40 -7.05
CA CYS A 70 -7.45 10.18 -7.23
C CYS A 70 -7.06 8.72 -7.00
N ALA A 71 -7.57 8.09 -5.93
CA ALA A 71 -7.27 6.71 -5.58
C ALA A 71 -7.77 5.72 -6.63
N ILE A 72 -9.02 5.86 -7.09
CA ILE A 72 -9.58 5.00 -8.14
C ILE A 72 -8.77 5.13 -9.42
N LYS A 73 -8.45 6.35 -9.83
CA LYS A 73 -7.66 6.54 -11.05
C LYS A 73 -6.24 5.98 -10.93
N ALA A 74 -5.63 6.08 -9.76
CA ALA A 74 -4.34 5.46 -9.48
C ALA A 74 -4.41 3.93 -9.60
N MET A 75 -5.43 3.28 -9.01
CA MET A 75 -5.61 1.83 -9.09
C MET A 75 -5.80 1.33 -10.52
N GLU A 76 -6.61 2.03 -11.32
CA GLU A 76 -6.81 1.71 -12.75
C GLU A 76 -5.48 1.75 -13.53
N LEU A 77 -4.72 2.84 -13.38
CA LEU A 77 -3.44 3.00 -14.08
C LEU A 77 -2.43 1.94 -13.63
N ILE A 78 -2.36 1.63 -12.34
CA ILE A 78 -1.48 0.57 -11.82
C ILE A 78 -1.86 -0.78 -12.38
N SER A 79 -3.15 -1.15 -12.35
CA SER A 79 -3.63 -2.43 -12.89
C SER A 79 -3.25 -2.61 -14.36
N GLN A 80 -3.38 -1.54 -15.15
CA GLN A 80 -3.13 -1.55 -16.59
C GLN A 80 -1.63 -1.53 -16.95
N ASN A 81 -0.75 -0.98 -16.10
CA ASN A 81 0.61 -0.64 -16.52
C ASN A 81 1.73 -1.29 -15.69
N LEU A 82 1.49 -1.68 -14.43
CA LEU A 82 2.58 -2.11 -13.55
C LEU A 82 3.29 -3.36 -14.09
N ARG A 83 2.53 -4.34 -14.60
CA ARG A 83 3.08 -5.56 -15.21
C ARG A 83 4.03 -5.24 -16.37
N GLN A 84 3.63 -4.30 -17.21
CA GLN A 84 4.40 -3.88 -18.38
C GLN A 84 5.66 -3.10 -17.95
N ALA A 85 5.55 -2.19 -16.97
CA ALA A 85 6.69 -1.46 -16.43
C ALA A 85 7.72 -2.38 -15.75
N VAL A 86 7.29 -3.52 -15.19
CA VAL A 86 8.16 -4.53 -14.59
C VAL A 86 8.77 -5.45 -15.66
N SER A 87 7.99 -5.88 -16.66
CA SER A 87 8.47 -6.78 -17.71
C SER A 87 9.47 -6.09 -18.65
N ASP A 88 9.15 -4.86 -19.08
CA ASP A 88 9.97 -3.98 -19.90
C ASP A 88 10.09 -2.58 -19.26
N GLY A 89 11.15 -2.40 -18.46
CA GLY A 89 11.42 -1.14 -17.78
C GLY A 89 11.76 0.04 -18.72
N LYS A 90 11.90 -0.19 -20.03
CA LYS A 90 12.12 0.86 -21.05
C LYS A 90 10.83 1.31 -21.74
N ASP A 91 9.71 0.65 -21.47
CA ASP A 91 8.40 1.06 -21.98
C ASP A 91 8.01 2.40 -21.34
N LEU A 92 8.25 3.49 -22.09
CA LEU A 92 8.00 4.84 -21.59
C LEU A 92 6.53 5.12 -21.33
N THR A 93 5.61 4.49 -22.06
CA THR A 93 4.17 4.65 -21.82
C THR A 93 3.78 4.03 -20.48
N ALA A 94 4.25 2.80 -20.20
CA ALA A 94 4.02 2.17 -18.91
C ALA A 94 4.68 2.96 -17.76
N ARG A 95 5.90 3.47 -17.97
CA ARG A 95 6.60 4.31 -16.97
C ARG A 95 5.87 5.62 -16.69
N GLU A 96 5.41 6.31 -17.74
CA GLU A 96 4.66 7.56 -17.61
C GLU A 96 3.34 7.34 -16.86
N ASN A 97 2.59 6.30 -17.22
CA ASN A 97 1.36 5.96 -16.53
C ASN A 97 1.60 5.59 -15.06
N MET A 98 2.66 4.86 -14.73
CA MET A 98 3.02 4.57 -13.35
C MET A 98 3.48 5.83 -12.59
N ALA A 99 4.15 6.78 -13.26
CA ALA A 99 4.53 8.06 -12.68
C ALA A 99 3.31 8.93 -12.33
N TYR A 100 2.28 8.94 -13.18
CA TYR A 100 0.99 9.56 -12.86
C TYR A 100 0.26 8.81 -11.75
N ALA A 101 0.24 7.48 -11.80
CA ALA A 101 -0.49 6.67 -10.83
C ALA A 101 0.04 6.85 -9.41
N GLN A 102 1.36 6.80 -9.20
CA GLN A 102 1.94 7.03 -7.88
C GLN A 102 1.68 8.46 -7.38
N PHE A 103 1.63 9.45 -8.28
CA PHE A 103 1.36 10.82 -7.90
C PHE A 103 -0.11 11.00 -7.48
N LEU A 104 -1.05 10.40 -8.21
CA LEU A 104 -2.48 10.38 -7.86
C LEU A 104 -2.72 9.64 -6.54
N ALA A 105 -2.07 8.49 -6.33
CA ALA A 105 -2.10 7.80 -5.05
C ALA A 105 -1.56 8.72 -3.94
N GLY A 106 -0.46 9.44 -4.22
CA GLY A 106 0.10 10.51 -3.39
C GLY A 106 -0.92 11.59 -3.02
N MET A 107 -1.65 12.12 -3.99
CA MET A 107 -2.71 13.10 -3.77
C MET A 107 -3.82 12.57 -2.86
N ALA A 108 -4.17 11.28 -3.01
CA ALA A 108 -5.17 10.63 -2.15
C ALA A 108 -4.65 10.48 -0.71
N PHE A 109 -3.58 9.72 -0.50
CA PHE A 109 -3.14 9.37 0.86
C PHE A 109 -2.59 10.56 1.64
N ASN A 110 -2.04 11.58 0.97
CA ASN A 110 -1.59 12.80 1.65
C ASN A 110 -2.72 13.52 2.41
N ASN A 111 -3.97 13.31 1.97
CA ASN A 111 -5.15 13.97 2.49
C ASN A 111 -6.11 13.01 3.22
N ALA A 112 -6.18 11.74 2.81
CA ALA A 112 -6.97 10.70 3.46
C ALA A 112 -6.17 9.84 4.44
N SER A 113 -4.86 10.06 4.60
CA SER A 113 -3.98 9.16 5.37
C SER A 113 -4.02 7.73 4.79
N LEU A 114 -3.63 6.75 5.60
CA LEU A 114 -3.46 5.35 5.25
C LEU A 114 -4.20 4.45 6.25
N GLY A 115 -3.75 3.20 6.42
CA GLY A 115 -4.34 2.24 7.35
C GLY A 115 -3.31 1.28 7.94
N PHE A 116 -3.77 0.07 8.26
CA PHE A 116 -2.94 -0.92 8.94
C PHE A 116 -1.84 -1.53 8.08
N VAL A 117 -1.89 -1.49 6.75
CA VAL A 117 -0.78 -1.99 5.92
C VAL A 117 0.47 -1.20 6.23
N HIS A 118 0.41 0.13 6.12
CA HIS A 118 1.55 0.99 6.44
C HIS A 118 1.94 0.92 7.92
N ALA A 119 0.96 0.95 8.84
CA ALA A 119 1.23 0.87 10.27
C ALA A 119 2.05 -0.37 10.65
N MET A 120 1.75 -1.51 10.03
CA MET A 120 2.47 -2.77 10.21
C MET A 120 3.80 -2.81 9.45
N ALA A 121 3.83 -2.34 8.20
CA ALA A 121 5.04 -2.33 7.37
C ALA A 121 6.14 -1.39 7.88
N HIS A 122 5.79 -0.28 8.53
CA HIS A 122 6.75 0.59 9.20
C HIS A 122 7.55 -0.15 10.27
N GLN A 123 6.93 -1.10 10.97
CA GLN A 123 7.61 -1.88 12.01
C GLN A 123 8.60 -2.86 11.39
N LEU A 124 8.22 -3.51 10.28
CA LEU A 124 9.14 -4.38 9.54
C LEU A 124 10.34 -3.60 8.99
N GLY A 125 10.10 -2.42 8.42
CA GLY A 125 11.15 -1.56 7.88
C GLY A 125 12.02 -0.88 8.95
N GLY A 126 11.49 -0.62 10.15
CA GLY A 126 12.28 -0.05 11.26
C GLY A 126 13.09 -1.11 12.02
N PHE A 127 12.49 -2.29 12.24
CA PHE A 127 13.08 -3.35 13.07
C PHE A 127 14.08 -4.23 12.30
N TYR A 128 13.85 -4.48 11.01
CA TYR A 128 14.67 -5.37 10.18
C TYR A 128 15.34 -4.68 8.98
N ASP A 129 15.13 -3.37 8.81
CA ASP A 129 15.57 -2.61 7.62
C ASP A 129 15.06 -3.21 6.29
N LEU A 130 13.84 -3.77 6.30
CA LEU A 130 13.25 -4.39 5.12
C LEU A 130 12.71 -3.35 4.11
N PRO A 131 12.78 -3.63 2.79
CA PRO A 131 12.28 -2.73 1.75
C PRO A 131 10.79 -2.43 1.92
N HIS A 132 10.46 -1.14 2.10
CA HIS A 132 9.11 -0.68 2.44
C HIS A 132 8.00 -1.19 1.50
N GLY A 133 8.18 -1.00 0.20
CA GLY A 133 7.18 -1.39 -0.80
C GLY A 133 6.93 -2.91 -0.85
N VAL A 134 7.94 -3.73 -0.53
CA VAL A 134 7.79 -5.18 -0.46
C VAL A 134 6.98 -5.58 0.77
N CYS A 135 7.28 -4.99 1.93
CA CYS A 135 6.50 -5.21 3.16
C CYS A 135 5.02 -4.83 2.97
N ASN A 136 4.75 -3.68 2.37
CA ASN A 136 3.40 -3.23 2.04
C ASN A 136 2.69 -4.22 1.11
N ALA A 137 3.36 -4.62 0.01
CA ALA A 137 2.80 -5.54 -0.96
C ALA A 137 2.41 -6.90 -0.36
N VAL A 138 3.27 -7.46 0.51
CA VAL A 138 3.00 -8.72 1.22
C VAL A 138 1.82 -8.58 2.17
N LEU A 139 1.76 -7.51 2.96
CA LEU A 139 0.72 -7.32 3.98
C LEU A 139 -0.65 -6.93 3.42
N LEU A 140 -0.69 -6.22 2.29
CA LEU A 140 -1.89 -5.65 1.69
C LEU A 140 -3.08 -6.63 1.61
N PRO A 141 -2.98 -7.82 0.99
CA PRO A 141 -4.13 -8.73 0.89
C PRO A 141 -4.64 -9.24 2.25
N HIS A 142 -3.78 -9.34 3.26
CA HIS A 142 -4.18 -9.81 4.60
C HIS A 142 -4.91 -8.72 5.38
N VAL A 143 -4.41 -7.48 5.32
CA VAL A 143 -5.09 -6.33 5.94
C VAL A 143 -6.42 -6.04 5.26
N GLN A 144 -6.51 -6.12 3.92
CA GLN A 144 -7.80 -5.91 3.24
C GLN A 144 -8.79 -7.05 3.52
N THR A 145 -8.32 -8.28 3.79
CA THR A 145 -9.18 -9.36 4.31
C THR A 145 -9.78 -8.96 5.66
N PHE A 146 -8.98 -8.40 6.57
CA PHE A 146 -9.46 -7.89 7.85
C PHE A 146 -10.44 -6.70 7.69
N ASN A 147 -10.15 -5.77 6.79
CA ASN A 147 -10.99 -4.58 6.56
C ASN A 147 -12.30 -4.89 5.81
N ALA A 148 -12.36 -5.96 5.01
CA ALA A 148 -13.54 -6.34 4.23
C ALA A 148 -14.82 -6.45 5.09
N HIS A 149 -14.70 -6.82 6.37
CA HIS A 149 -15.83 -6.88 7.31
C HIS A 149 -16.58 -5.55 7.52
N VAL A 150 -15.95 -4.40 7.24
CA VAL A 150 -16.57 -3.08 7.43
C VAL A 150 -16.60 -2.23 6.16
N CYS A 151 -15.78 -2.55 5.15
CA CYS A 151 -15.68 -1.77 3.92
C CYS A 151 -15.80 -2.63 2.65
N ALA A 152 -16.51 -3.76 2.71
CA ALA A 152 -16.72 -4.68 1.58
C ALA A 152 -17.16 -3.95 0.29
N ALA A 153 -18.14 -3.05 0.38
CA ALA A 153 -18.64 -2.30 -0.78
C ALA A 153 -17.55 -1.46 -1.46
N ARG A 154 -16.68 -0.80 -0.67
CA ARG A 154 -15.55 -0.03 -1.22
C ARG A 154 -14.49 -0.95 -1.83
N LEU A 155 -14.30 -2.15 -1.28
CA LEU A 155 -13.42 -3.15 -1.89
C LEU A 155 -14.01 -3.70 -3.20
N THR A 156 -15.33 -3.73 -3.40
CA THR A 156 -15.92 -4.02 -4.71
C THR A 156 -15.47 -2.99 -5.77
N ASP A 157 -15.41 -1.70 -5.41
CA ASP A 157 -14.87 -0.67 -6.31
C ASP A 157 -13.39 -0.91 -6.61
N VAL A 158 -12.61 -1.32 -5.60
CA VAL A 158 -11.19 -1.71 -5.79
C VAL A 158 -11.09 -2.88 -6.77
N ALA A 159 -11.91 -3.93 -6.63
CA ALA A 159 -11.93 -5.05 -7.56
C ALA A 159 -12.19 -4.58 -9.00
N HIS A 160 -13.17 -3.70 -9.17
CA HIS A 160 -13.49 -3.12 -10.48
C HIS A 160 -12.33 -2.31 -11.07
N ALA A 161 -11.73 -1.43 -10.28
CA ALA A 161 -10.57 -0.62 -10.69
C ALA A 161 -9.35 -1.50 -11.05
N LEU A 162 -9.22 -2.66 -10.41
CA LEU A 162 -8.21 -3.66 -10.72
C LEU A 162 -8.58 -4.58 -11.90
N GLY A 163 -9.73 -4.39 -12.53
CA GLY A 163 -10.12 -5.07 -13.77
C GLY A 163 -11.02 -6.30 -13.58
N ALA A 164 -11.55 -6.54 -12.38
CA ALA A 164 -12.52 -7.61 -12.17
C ALA A 164 -13.91 -7.22 -12.68
N ASP A 165 -14.65 -8.20 -13.22
CA ASP A 165 -16.08 -8.04 -13.49
C ASP A 165 -16.87 -8.24 -12.19
N VAL A 166 -17.43 -7.15 -11.67
CA VAL A 166 -18.14 -7.14 -10.39
C VAL A 166 -19.67 -7.15 -10.56
N ARG A 167 -20.17 -7.26 -11.79
CA ARG A 167 -21.61 -7.20 -12.06
C ARG A 167 -22.33 -8.38 -11.40
N GLY A 168 -23.31 -8.06 -10.57
CA GLY A 168 -24.12 -9.07 -9.87
C GLY A 168 -23.45 -9.68 -8.64
N LEU A 169 -22.22 -9.28 -8.30
CA LEU A 169 -21.59 -9.69 -7.04
C LEU A 169 -22.21 -8.95 -5.85
N SER A 170 -22.36 -9.67 -4.74
CA SER A 170 -22.54 -9.04 -3.42
C SER A 170 -21.29 -8.25 -3.01
N PRO A 171 -21.40 -7.29 -2.08
CA PRO A 171 -20.23 -6.60 -1.53
C PRO A 171 -19.14 -7.56 -1.02
N GLU A 172 -19.53 -8.65 -0.37
CA GLU A 172 -18.62 -9.66 0.16
C GLU A 172 -17.86 -10.38 -0.96
N GLU A 173 -18.56 -10.81 -2.01
CA GLU A 173 -17.94 -11.42 -3.20
C GLU A 173 -17.03 -10.41 -3.93
N GLY A 174 -17.44 -9.15 -4.03
CA GLY A 174 -16.63 -8.08 -4.61
C GLY A 174 -15.35 -7.82 -3.82
N ALA A 175 -15.41 -7.84 -2.48
CA ALA A 175 -14.23 -7.75 -1.63
C ALA A 175 -13.27 -8.93 -1.82
N GLN A 176 -13.80 -10.16 -1.94
CA GLN A 176 -12.97 -11.33 -2.26
C GLN A 176 -12.32 -11.22 -3.64
N ALA A 177 -13.04 -10.70 -4.64
CA ALA A 177 -12.49 -10.43 -5.96
C ALA A 177 -11.35 -9.39 -5.91
N ALA A 178 -11.46 -8.35 -5.06
CA ALA A 178 -10.40 -7.37 -4.86
C ALA A 178 -9.13 -8.01 -4.28
N ILE A 179 -9.29 -8.80 -3.20
CA ILE A 179 -8.18 -9.49 -2.54
C ILE A 179 -7.50 -10.46 -3.51
N ALA A 180 -8.28 -11.18 -4.32
CA ALA A 180 -7.76 -12.06 -5.37
C ALA A 180 -6.98 -11.29 -6.44
N ALA A 181 -7.48 -10.14 -6.90
CA ALA A 181 -6.80 -9.28 -7.88
C ALA A 181 -5.47 -8.74 -7.33
N ILE A 182 -5.44 -8.29 -6.07
CA ILE A 182 -4.23 -7.84 -5.37
C ILE A 182 -3.18 -8.97 -5.32
N ARG A 183 -3.57 -10.17 -4.87
CA ARG A 183 -2.67 -11.34 -4.82
C ARG A 183 -2.13 -11.72 -6.19
N THR A 184 -3.00 -11.70 -7.20
CA THR A 184 -2.62 -12.03 -8.58
C THR A 184 -1.62 -11.02 -9.13
N LEU A 185 -1.86 -9.71 -8.94
CA LEU A 185 -0.93 -8.69 -9.36
C LEU A 185 0.42 -8.81 -8.63
N ALA A 186 0.42 -8.95 -7.30
CA ALA A 186 1.63 -9.10 -6.50
C ALA A 186 2.48 -10.28 -6.98
N LYS A 187 1.85 -11.44 -7.22
CA LYS A 187 2.51 -12.63 -7.77
C LYS A 187 3.11 -12.38 -9.15
N ASP A 188 2.34 -11.74 -10.03
CA ASP A 188 2.73 -11.55 -11.42
C ASP A 188 3.84 -10.51 -11.61
N VAL A 189 4.09 -9.68 -10.59
CA VAL A 189 5.25 -8.78 -10.51
C VAL A 189 6.33 -9.30 -9.55
N GLU A 190 6.28 -10.58 -9.19
CA GLU A 190 7.32 -11.29 -8.45
C GLU A 190 7.57 -10.76 -7.02
N ILE A 191 6.54 -10.25 -6.34
CA ILE A 191 6.62 -9.98 -4.89
C ILE A 191 6.74 -11.31 -4.13
N PRO A 192 7.62 -11.39 -3.10
CA PRO A 192 7.70 -12.54 -2.20
C PRO A 192 6.35 -12.96 -1.62
N ALA A 193 6.17 -14.24 -1.34
CA ALA A 193 4.86 -14.77 -0.96
C ALA A 193 4.45 -14.44 0.48
N GLY A 194 5.42 -14.12 1.34
CA GLY A 194 5.19 -13.88 2.76
C GLY A 194 6.39 -13.28 3.48
N LEU A 195 6.19 -12.93 4.75
CA LEU A 195 7.18 -12.32 5.63
C LEU A 195 8.35 -13.25 5.96
N ARG A 196 8.15 -14.56 5.89
CA ARG A 196 9.21 -15.55 6.07
C ARG A 196 10.32 -15.40 5.02
N ASP A 197 9.95 -15.15 3.76
CA ASP A 197 10.90 -14.98 2.67
C ASP A 197 11.71 -13.68 2.81
N LEU A 198 11.21 -12.74 3.62
CA LEU A 198 11.89 -11.49 3.97
C LEU A 198 12.77 -11.63 5.22
N GLY A 199 12.80 -12.79 5.88
CA GLY A 199 13.60 -13.02 7.08
C GLY A 199 12.98 -12.53 8.39
N ALA A 200 11.70 -12.15 8.40
CA ALA A 200 10.98 -11.84 9.64
C ALA A 200 10.80 -13.10 10.51
N LYS A 201 10.70 -12.91 11.83
CA LYS A 201 10.57 -14.01 12.81
C LYS A 201 9.22 -13.96 13.52
N LEU A 202 8.63 -15.14 13.75
CA LEU A 202 7.37 -15.27 14.47
C LEU A 202 7.46 -14.75 15.92
N ASP A 203 8.63 -14.88 16.55
CA ASP A 203 8.86 -14.45 17.93
C ASP A 203 8.81 -12.93 18.11
N ASP A 204 9.03 -12.17 17.02
CA ASP A 204 8.99 -10.70 17.03
C ASP A 204 7.58 -10.14 16.78
N ILE A 205 6.60 -10.98 16.43
CA ILE A 205 5.22 -10.54 16.16
C ILE A 205 4.61 -9.71 17.31
N PRO A 206 4.74 -10.10 18.60
CA PRO A 206 4.14 -9.33 19.69
C PRO A 206 4.64 -7.88 19.78
N ILE A 207 5.95 -7.67 19.59
CA ILE A 207 6.54 -6.32 19.63
C ILE A 207 6.17 -5.51 18.39
N LEU A 208 6.17 -6.14 17.20
CA LEU A 208 5.75 -5.50 15.95
C LEU A 208 4.28 -5.05 16.02
N ALA A 209 3.39 -5.91 16.51
CA ALA A 209 1.98 -5.57 16.68
C ALA A 209 1.76 -4.45 17.70
N THR A 210 2.49 -4.48 18.82
CA THR A 210 2.44 -3.42 19.85
C THR A 210 2.80 -2.06 19.28
N ASN A 211 3.82 -2.02 18.41
CA ASN A 211 4.25 -0.76 17.80
C ASN A 211 3.35 -0.34 16.63
N ALA A 212 2.83 -1.29 15.85
CA ALA A 212 1.88 -1.00 14.77
C ALA A 212 0.61 -0.33 15.29
N LEU A 213 0.11 -0.72 16.47
CA LEU A 213 -1.03 -0.07 17.12
C LEU A 213 -0.77 1.38 17.57
N LYS A 214 0.51 1.77 17.70
CA LYS A 214 0.91 3.15 18.06
C LYS A 214 1.21 4.01 16.82
N ASP A 215 1.27 3.40 15.64
CA ASP A 215 1.61 4.09 14.40
C ASP A 215 0.47 5.02 13.97
N ALA A 216 0.84 6.23 13.52
CA ALA A 216 -0.11 7.26 13.12
C ALA A 216 -1.02 6.82 11.96
N CYS A 217 -0.54 5.95 11.06
CA CYS A 217 -1.32 5.45 9.93
C CYS A 217 -2.53 4.60 10.38
N GLY A 218 -2.41 3.88 11.50
CA GLY A 218 -3.46 2.99 12.00
C GLY A 218 -4.73 3.72 12.46
N PHE A 219 -4.64 5.00 12.82
CA PHE A 219 -5.79 5.79 13.30
C PHE A 219 -6.90 5.97 12.27
N THR A 220 -6.54 5.95 10.98
CA THR A 220 -7.47 6.14 9.87
C THR A 220 -7.91 4.83 9.21
N ASN A 221 -7.46 3.67 9.72
CA ASN A 221 -7.93 2.38 9.24
C ASN A 221 -9.45 2.23 9.46
N PRO A 222 -10.24 1.72 8.49
CA PRO A 222 -11.70 1.64 8.61
C PRO A 222 -12.18 0.74 9.73
N ARG A 223 -11.40 -0.28 10.09
CA ARG A 223 -11.68 -1.21 11.18
C ARG A 223 -10.67 -1.01 12.29
N LYS A 224 -11.12 -0.73 13.52
CA LYS A 224 -10.23 -0.76 14.69
C LYS A 224 -9.78 -2.20 14.97
N ALA A 225 -8.55 -2.37 15.43
CA ALA A 225 -8.00 -3.65 15.83
C ALA A 225 -7.48 -3.60 17.26
N ASP A 226 -7.52 -4.74 17.94
CA ASP A 226 -6.74 -5.00 19.15
C ASP A 226 -5.39 -5.67 18.82
N GLN A 227 -4.55 -5.86 19.84
CA GLN A 227 -3.23 -6.50 19.72
C GLN A 227 -3.35 -7.88 19.08
N GLY A 228 -4.27 -8.73 19.55
CA GLY A 228 -4.41 -10.10 19.08
C GLY A 228 -4.77 -10.16 17.59
N GLN A 229 -5.63 -9.23 17.14
CA GLN A 229 -6.00 -9.11 15.73
C GLN A 229 -4.82 -8.66 14.85
N ILE A 230 -4.00 -7.70 15.29
CA ILE A 230 -2.80 -7.30 14.53
C ILE A 230 -1.78 -8.45 14.47
N GLU A 231 -1.59 -9.17 15.58
CA GLU A 231 -0.73 -10.37 15.60
C GLU A 231 -1.24 -11.44 14.64
N GLU A 232 -2.55 -11.67 14.58
CA GLU A 232 -3.17 -12.62 13.66
C GLU A 232 -2.94 -12.22 12.19
N ILE A 233 -3.05 -10.93 11.85
CA ILE A 233 -2.74 -10.45 10.50
C ILE A 233 -1.27 -10.71 10.16
N PHE A 234 -0.33 -10.44 11.08
CA PHE A 234 1.08 -10.79 10.87
C PHE A 234 1.24 -12.29 10.63
N ARG A 235 0.68 -13.16 11.47
CA ARG A 235 0.77 -14.62 11.33
C ARG A 235 0.19 -15.12 10.01
N ASN A 236 -0.88 -14.51 9.52
CA ASN A 236 -1.47 -14.86 8.23
C ASN A 236 -0.60 -14.48 7.03
N ALA A 237 0.36 -13.56 7.21
CA ALA A 237 1.32 -13.12 6.20
C ALA A 237 2.67 -13.87 6.26
N PHE A 238 2.82 -14.90 7.12
CA PHE A 238 4.02 -15.75 7.24
C PHE A 238 3.97 -17.02 6.38
#